data_AF-A0A9L0TSL4-F1
#
_entry.id   AF-A0A9L0TSL4-F1
#
_cell.length_a   1.000
_cell.length_b   1.000
_cell.length_c   1.000
_cell.angle_alpha   90.00
_cell.angle_beta   90.00
_cell.angle_gamma   90.00
#
_symmetry.space_group_name_H-M   'P 1'
#
loop_
_entity.id
_entity.type
_entity.pdbx_description
1 polymer ?
#
loop_
_entity_poly.entity_id
_entity_poly.type
_entity_poly.pdbx_seq_one_letter_code
_entity_poly.pdbx_strand_id
1 'polypeptide(L)'
;MFLLLLSVASAQGVPPDPTACLVFQSVNGTSIACKPPAEVPRRLPADTIHLAVEFFNFTRLPAGLLRGAPRLQELHLSSNRLHNLSAELLQPVPGLKVLDLTRNALSRLPPGLFRASAALHTLVLKENQLRALDASGLHGLTALRHLDLSGNQLRTLPAGLLANVPNLRVLDLSDNQLEALPSGFLRGPLCLERLHLEGNRLRALAEDLLAPQADLRYLFLSDNKLAKVAPDAFRGLRRLDMLDLSNNSLTSVPKGLWASLGRPTQNLQYGFDLSRNPWVCDGHLHDLFRWLVDNKEKMFFQNDTRCAGPEAFKGQTLLEVAESR
;
A
#
# COMPACT_ATOMS: atom_id res chain seq x y z
N MET A 1 8.09 -6.01 -7.70
CA MET A 1 8.97 -7.15 -8.06
C MET A 1 9.15 -7.19 -9.58
N PHE A 2 10.07 -6.37 -10.11
CA PHE A 2 10.62 -6.53 -11.45
C PHE A 2 12.13 -6.71 -11.24
N LEU A 3 12.54 -7.96 -11.08
CA LEU A 3 13.95 -8.34 -11.19
C LEU A 3 14.31 -8.23 -12.67
N LEU A 4 14.87 -7.10 -13.09
CA LEU A 4 15.61 -7.04 -14.35
C LEU A 4 16.93 -7.78 -14.14
N LEU A 5 16.98 -9.03 -14.57
CA LEU A 5 18.23 -9.70 -14.93
C LEU A 5 18.85 -8.89 -16.08
N LEU A 6 19.81 -8.03 -15.75
CA LEU A 6 20.63 -7.34 -16.73
C LEU A 6 21.68 -8.33 -17.24
N SER A 7 21.50 -8.81 -18.47
CA SER A 7 22.55 -9.44 -19.23
C SER A 7 23.63 -8.39 -19.55
N VAL A 8 24.87 -8.72 -19.23
CA VAL A 8 26.04 -7.90 -19.57
C VAL A 8 26.21 -7.98 -21.08
N ALA A 9 25.88 -6.90 -21.80
CA ALA A 9 26.36 -6.72 -23.16
C ALA A 9 27.85 -6.35 -23.07
N SER A 10 28.69 -7.34 -23.35
CA SER A 10 30.15 -7.25 -23.37
C SER A 10 30.63 -6.35 -24.51
N ALA A 11 30.85 -5.07 -24.21
CA ALA A 11 31.81 -4.28 -24.97
C ALA A 11 33.22 -4.58 -24.42
N GLN A 12 33.95 -5.44 -25.12
CA GLN A 12 35.41 -5.64 -25.06
C GLN A 12 36.03 -5.93 -23.67
N GLY A 13 36.33 -7.21 -23.41
CA GLY A 13 37.63 -7.69 -22.90
C GLY A 13 38.18 -7.22 -21.54
N VAL A 14 37.48 -6.36 -20.78
CA VAL A 14 37.91 -5.91 -19.45
C VAL A 14 36.93 -6.50 -18.43
N PRO A 15 37.41 -7.24 -17.40
CA PRO A 15 36.54 -7.68 -16.32
C PRO A 15 35.91 -6.43 -15.67
N PRO A 16 34.60 -6.45 -15.35
CA PRO A 16 33.94 -5.30 -14.76
C PRO A 16 34.64 -4.93 -13.46
N ASP A 17 35.04 -3.65 -13.33
CA ASP A 17 35.64 -3.13 -12.12
C ASP A 17 34.65 -3.30 -10.96
N PRO A 18 34.94 -4.16 -9.95
CA PRO A 18 34.01 -4.40 -8.85
C PRO A 18 33.83 -3.17 -7.96
N THR A 19 34.69 -2.16 -8.09
CA THR A 19 34.63 -0.89 -7.35
C THR A 19 33.87 0.20 -8.10
N ALA A 20 33.41 -0.07 -9.34
CA ALA A 20 32.62 0.87 -10.13
C ALA A 20 31.13 0.52 -10.09
N CYS A 21 30.27 1.55 -10.13
CA CYS A 21 28.85 1.33 -10.34
C CYS A 21 28.58 0.80 -11.76
N LEU A 22 27.53 0.00 -11.91
CA LEU A 22 27.05 -0.43 -13.21
C LEU A 22 26.41 0.76 -13.93
N VAL A 23 26.91 1.07 -15.13
CA VAL A 23 26.40 2.15 -15.98
C VAL A 23 25.91 1.56 -17.29
N PHE A 24 24.66 1.83 -17.61
CA PHE A 24 24.05 1.46 -18.89
C PHE A 24 23.63 2.72 -19.64
N GLN A 25 24.12 2.88 -20.87
CA GLN A 25 23.82 4.02 -21.72
C GLN A 25 22.87 3.58 -22.84
N SER A 26 21.84 4.39 -23.09
CA SER A 26 20.89 4.18 -24.17
C SER A 26 20.55 5.50 -24.85
N VAL A 27 19.85 5.43 -25.99
CA VAL A 27 19.29 6.61 -26.66
C VAL A 27 18.33 7.42 -25.78
N ASN A 28 17.75 6.80 -24.75
CA ASN A 28 16.80 7.44 -23.83
C ASN A 28 17.48 8.12 -22.63
N GLY A 29 18.76 7.82 -22.39
CA GLY A 29 19.55 8.34 -21.27
C GLY A 29 20.36 7.25 -20.57
N THR A 30 21.02 7.67 -19.49
CA THR A 30 21.92 6.85 -18.69
C THR A 30 21.24 6.28 -17.44
N SER A 31 21.44 5.00 -17.17
CA SER A 31 21.01 4.30 -15.97
C SER A 31 22.22 3.89 -15.14
N ILE A 32 22.22 4.23 -13.85
CA ILE A 32 23.31 3.94 -12.93
C ILE A 32 22.78 3.10 -11.77
N ALA A 33 23.45 1.99 -11.47
CA ALA A 33 23.16 1.15 -10.33
C ALA A 33 24.44 0.89 -9.53
N CYS A 34 24.43 1.35 -8.28
CA CYS A 34 25.52 1.23 -7.33
C CYS A 34 25.11 0.28 -6.20
N LYS A 35 26.00 -0.68 -5.88
CA LYS A 35 25.93 -1.55 -4.70
C LYS A 35 27.35 -1.77 -4.17
N PRO A 36 27.55 -1.99 -2.87
CA PRO A 36 28.87 -2.32 -2.34
C PRO A 36 29.50 -3.52 -3.07
N PRO A 37 30.82 -3.49 -3.35
CA PRO A 37 31.79 -2.51 -2.86
C PRO A 37 31.98 -1.26 -3.75
N ALA A 38 31.09 -1.01 -4.73
CA ALA A 38 31.23 0.10 -5.66
C ALA A 38 31.21 1.49 -4.98
N GLU A 39 32.01 2.44 -5.45
CA GLU A 39 31.94 3.82 -4.97
C GLU A 39 30.87 4.62 -5.71
N VAL A 40 30.00 5.31 -4.96
CA VAL A 40 28.95 6.16 -5.55
C VAL A 40 29.58 7.41 -6.18
N PRO A 41 29.32 7.70 -7.47
CA PRO A 41 29.95 8.81 -8.15
C PRO A 41 29.54 10.15 -7.54
N ARG A 42 30.51 11.06 -7.38
CA ARG A 42 30.26 12.42 -6.85
C ARG A 42 29.43 13.28 -7.79
N ARG A 43 29.46 12.99 -9.09
CA ARG A 43 28.71 13.68 -10.14
C ARG A 43 28.08 12.66 -11.06
N LEU A 44 26.83 12.88 -11.38
CA LEU A 44 26.07 12.06 -12.33
C LEU A 44 26.12 12.69 -13.72
N PRO A 45 26.11 11.90 -14.80
CA PRO A 45 25.86 12.38 -16.16
C PRO A 45 24.55 13.16 -16.26
N ALA A 46 24.53 14.22 -17.08
CA ALA A 46 23.35 15.10 -17.19
C ALA A 46 22.11 14.43 -17.80
N ASP A 47 22.32 13.36 -18.56
CA ASP A 47 21.31 12.51 -19.18
C ASP A 47 20.89 11.32 -18.29
N THR A 48 21.31 11.28 -17.01
CA THR A 48 20.88 10.22 -16.09
C THR A 48 19.37 10.25 -15.91
N ILE A 49 18.71 9.12 -16.22
CA ILE A 49 17.27 8.92 -16.08
C ILE A 49 16.91 7.97 -14.93
N HIS A 50 17.84 7.10 -14.54
CA HIS A 50 17.65 6.14 -13.46
C HIS A 50 18.89 6.09 -12.58
N LEU A 51 18.70 6.21 -11.27
CA LEU A 51 19.76 6.07 -10.26
C LEU A 51 19.30 5.12 -9.17
N ALA A 52 20.03 4.02 -8.98
CA ALA A 52 19.89 3.13 -7.84
C ALA A 52 21.16 3.15 -6.99
N VAL A 53 21.02 3.47 -5.70
CA VAL A 53 22.11 3.48 -4.71
C VAL A 53 21.62 2.73 -3.48
N GLU A 54 21.95 1.45 -3.40
CA GLU A 54 21.34 0.52 -2.44
C GLU A 54 22.39 -0.18 -1.58
N PHE A 55 22.04 -0.55 -0.34
CA PHE A 55 22.88 -1.34 0.56
C PHE A 55 24.17 -0.64 1.08
N PHE A 56 24.28 0.68 0.97
CA PHE A 56 25.49 1.44 1.38
C PHE A 56 25.54 1.84 2.85
N ASN A 57 24.52 1.50 3.64
CA ASN A 57 24.37 1.98 5.02
C ASN A 57 24.40 3.52 5.14
N PHE A 58 24.09 4.25 4.05
CA PHE A 58 24.13 5.70 4.07
C PHE A 58 23.15 6.26 5.09
N THR A 59 23.65 7.10 5.98
CA THR A 59 22.82 7.77 6.99
C THR A 59 22.25 9.09 6.45
N ARG A 60 22.90 9.66 5.44
CA ARG A 60 22.49 10.85 4.68
C ARG A 60 22.95 10.71 3.23
N LEU A 61 22.23 11.34 2.32
CA LEU A 61 22.69 11.48 0.94
C LEU A 61 23.72 12.61 0.84
N PRO A 62 24.73 12.49 -0.04
CA PRO A 62 25.63 13.60 -0.35
C PRO A 62 24.85 14.83 -0.81
N ALA A 63 25.19 15.99 -0.26
CA ALA A 63 24.57 17.24 -0.66
C ALA A 63 24.79 17.49 -2.16
N GLY A 64 23.70 17.75 -2.88
CA GLY A 64 23.77 18.04 -4.31
C GLY A 64 24.00 16.83 -5.23
N LEU A 65 23.91 15.58 -4.73
CA LEU A 65 23.98 14.37 -5.55
C LEU A 65 23.09 14.47 -6.81
N LEU A 66 21.89 15.02 -6.65
CA LEU A 66 20.88 15.13 -7.71
C LEU A 66 21.02 16.39 -8.58
N ARG A 67 21.88 17.36 -8.22
CA ARG A 67 22.01 18.63 -8.98
C ARG A 67 22.53 18.43 -10.41
N GLY A 68 23.28 17.37 -10.65
CA GLY A 68 23.84 17.05 -11.96
C GLY A 68 22.92 16.26 -12.88
N ALA A 69 21.74 15.82 -12.42
CA ALA A 69 20.88 14.88 -13.16
C ALA A 69 19.45 15.41 -13.33
N PRO A 70 19.22 16.55 -14.01
CA PRO A 70 17.88 17.16 -14.11
C PRO A 70 16.86 16.31 -14.87
N ARG A 71 17.31 15.30 -15.63
CA ARG A 71 16.46 14.36 -16.37
C ARG A 71 16.09 13.10 -15.58
N LEU A 72 16.47 13.01 -14.30
CA LEU A 72 16.22 11.85 -13.47
C LEU A 72 14.72 11.57 -13.35
N GLN A 73 14.32 10.34 -13.68
CA GLN A 73 12.94 9.85 -13.64
C GLN A 73 12.75 8.83 -12.51
N GLU A 74 13.78 8.08 -12.17
CA GLU A 74 13.72 7.07 -11.11
C GLU A 74 14.89 7.18 -10.16
N LEU A 75 14.58 7.24 -8.86
CA LEU A 75 15.55 7.30 -7.78
C LEU A 75 15.24 6.20 -6.77
N HIS A 76 16.13 5.21 -6.71
CA HIS A 76 16.04 4.08 -5.80
C HIS A 76 17.15 4.18 -4.75
N LEU A 77 16.76 4.33 -3.49
CA LEU A 77 17.65 4.50 -2.33
C LEU A 77 17.38 3.43 -1.27
N SER A 78 16.89 2.27 -1.72
CA SER A 78 16.43 1.21 -0.85
C SER A 78 17.57 0.62 -0.01
N SER A 79 17.22 0.08 1.16
CA SER A 79 18.15 -0.66 2.03
C SER A 79 19.38 0.17 2.44
N ASN A 80 19.17 1.42 2.83
CA ASN A 80 20.19 2.28 3.44
C ASN A 80 19.86 2.54 4.93
N ARG A 81 20.44 3.57 5.54
CA ARG A 81 20.17 3.99 6.93
C ARG A 81 19.75 5.46 7.00
N LEU A 82 19.10 5.96 5.94
CA LEU A 82 18.70 7.34 5.83
C LEU A 82 17.70 7.64 6.94
N HIS A 83 18.05 8.55 7.84
CA HIS A 83 17.18 8.93 8.96
C HIS A 83 16.64 10.35 8.81
N ASN A 84 17.21 11.13 7.89
CA ASN A 84 16.77 12.49 7.61
C ASN A 84 16.95 12.81 6.12
N LEU A 85 16.01 13.56 5.57
CA LEU A 85 16.05 14.12 4.21
C LEU A 85 16.02 15.65 4.32
N SER A 86 16.63 16.35 3.36
CA SER A 86 16.47 17.80 3.23
C SER A 86 15.20 18.11 2.42
N ALA A 87 14.51 19.20 2.74
CA ALA A 87 13.31 19.62 2.02
C ALA A 87 13.60 19.99 0.55
N GLU A 88 14.85 20.32 0.24
CA GLU A 88 15.34 20.73 -1.07
C GLU A 88 15.85 19.54 -1.89
N LEU A 89 15.87 18.32 -1.34
CA LEU A 89 16.47 17.14 -1.97
C LEU A 89 15.98 16.94 -3.41
N LEU A 90 14.66 17.04 -3.62
CA LEU A 90 14.02 16.73 -4.91
C LEU A 90 13.91 17.95 -5.84
N GLN A 91 14.24 19.16 -5.39
CA GLN A 91 14.14 20.37 -6.22
C GLN A 91 14.91 20.30 -7.54
N PRO A 92 16.13 19.71 -7.61
CA PRO A 92 16.86 19.64 -8.87
C PRO A 92 16.29 18.65 -9.89
N VAL A 93 15.34 17.79 -9.49
CA VAL A 93 14.80 16.68 -10.30
C VAL A 93 13.28 16.75 -10.40
N PRO A 94 12.70 17.85 -10.95
CA PRO A 94 11.25 18.04 -11.00
C PRO A 94 10.52 17.00 -11.87
N GLY A 95 11.25 16.30 -12.75
CA GLY A 95 10.74 15.23 -13.62
C GLY A 95 10.72 13.84 -12.98
N LEU A 96 11.06 13.71 -11.69
CA LEU A 96 11.10 12.43 -11.00
C LEU A 96 9.72 11.77 -10.96
N LYS A 97 9.63 10.52 -11.40
CA LYS A 97 8.42 9.70 -11.49
C LYS A 97 8.34 8.63 -10.41
N VAL A 98 9.49 8.07 -10.02
CA VAL A 98 9.58 7.01 -9.01
C VAL A 98 10.61 7.40 -7.95
N LEU A 99 10.19 7.36 -6.70
CA LEU A 99 11.07 7.49 -5.54
C LEU A 99 10.87 6.29 -4.62
N ASP A 100 11.92 5.48 -4.49
CA ASP A 100 11.96 4.34 -3.57
C ASP A 100 12.93 4.62 -2.41
N LEU A 101 12.39 4.68 -1.20
CA LEU A 101 13.10 4.87 0.07
C LEU A 101 12.90 3.66 1.01
N THR A 102 12.53 2.50 0.47
CA THR A 102 12.26 1.27 1.22
C THR A 102 13.42 0.91 2.15
N ARG A 103 13.13 0.39 3.35
CA ARG A 103 14.16 -0.10 4.29
C ARG A 103 15.20 0.96 4.61
N ASN A 104 14.75 2.09 5.13
CA ASN A 104 15.59 3.14 5.68
C ASN A 104 15.22 3.38 7.16
N ALA A 105 15.74 4.46 7.77
CA ALA A 105 15.50 4.80 9.17
C ALA A 105 14.70 6.12 9.30
N LEU A 106 13.86 6.46 8.30
CA LEU A 106 13.12 7.72 8.29
C LEU A 106 12.06 7.71 9.38
N SER A 107 12.14 8.67 10.30
CA SER A 107 11.17 8.84 11.39
C SER A 107 10.11 9.91 11.09
N ARG A 108 10.41 10.81 10.15
CA ARG A 108 9.55 11.88 9.64
C ARG A 108 9.96 12.28 8.22
N LEU A 109 9.05 12.93 7.51
CA LEU A 109 9.34 13.60 6.24
C LEU A 109 9.51 15.11 6.49
N PRO A 110 10.51 15.78 5.90
CA PRO A 110 10.66 17.22 6.04
C PRO A 110 9.50 17.96 5.34
N PRO A 111 8.97 19.04 5.94
CA PRO A 111 7.91 19.82 5.32
C PRO A 111 8.33 20.36 3.94
N GLY A 112 7.45 20.19 2.95
CA GLY A 112 7.68 20.71 1.60
C GLY A 112 8.62 19.88 0.72
N LEU A 113 9.06 18.68 1.16
CA LEU A 113 9.90 17.76 0.38
C LEU A 113 9.44 17.58 -1.07
N PHE A 114 8.12 17.51 -1.27
CA PHE A 114 7.50 17.19 -2.56
C PHE A 114 6.93 18.40 -3.31
N ARG A 115 7.23 19.64 -2.86
CA ARG A 115 6.63 20.86 -3.45
C ARG A 115 6.86 20.98 -4.96
N ALA A 116 7.98 20.45 -5.46
CA ALA A 116 8.37 20.48 -6.88
C ALA A 116 8.23 19.12 -7.58
N SER A 117 7.50 18.16 -6.99
CA SER A 117 7.46 16.75 -7.43
C SER A 117 6.13 16.40 -8.12
N ALA A 118 5.59 17.31 -8.94
CA ALA A 118 4.30 17.12 -9.62
C ALA A 118 4.28 15.95 -10.61
N ALA A 119 5.44 15.49 -11.08
CA ALA A 119 5.58 14.35 -11.96
C ALA A 119 5.70 12.99 -11.24
N LEU A 120 5.72 12.97 -9.89
CA LEU A 120 5.92 11.74 -9.14
C LEU A 120 4.65 10.89 -9.17
N HIS A 121 4.78 9.66 -9.69
CA HIS A 121 3.68 8.69 -9.83
C HIS A 121 3.75 7.59 -8.76
N THR A 122 4.96 7.25 -8.31
CA THR A 122 5.20 6.18 -7.34
C THR A 122 6.08 6.70 -6.22
N LEU A 123 5.58 6.63 -4.99
CA LEU A 123 6.33 6.93 -3.76
C LEU A 123 6.30 5.70 -2.86
N VAL A 124 7.48 5.13 -2.59
CA VAL A 124 7.64 3.98 -1.70
C VAL A 124 8.45 4.39 -0.48
N LEU A 125 7.80 4.34 0.69
CA LEU A 125 8.35 4.63 2.01
C LEU A 125 8.27 3.41 2.94
N LYS A 126 8.13 2.22 2.33
CA LYS A 126 8.00 0.93 2.99
C LYS A 126 9.12 0.65 4.00
N GLU A 127 8.79 -0.02 5.10
CA GLU A 127 9.75 -0.50 6.09
C GLU A 127 10.69 0.61 6.59
N ASN A 128 10.10 1.73 7.01
CA ASN A 128 10.80 2.85 7.67
C ASN A 128 10.35 2.94 9.15
N GLN A 129 10.56 4.09 9.79
CA GLN A 129 10.23 4.31 11.20
C GLN A 129 9.26 5.48 11.37
N LEU A 130 8.44 5.79 10.35
CA LEU A 130 7.53 6.93 10.34
C LEU A 130 6.48 6.76 11.44
N ARG A 131 6.39 7.73 12.34
CA ARG A 131 5.43 7.73 13.46
C ARG A 131 4.21 8.61 13.22
N ALA A 132 4.40 9.64 12.40
CA ALA A 132 3.38 10.60 12.03
C ALA A 132 3.67 11.15 10.62
N LEU A 133 2.62 11.65 9.98
CA LEU A 133 2.67 12.42 8.75
C LEU A 133 1.93 13.73 8.97
N ASP A 134 2.38 14.79 8.31
CA ASP A 134 1.70 16.07 8.30
C ASP A 134 0.59 16.07 7.25
N ALA A 135 -0.48 16.84 7.47
CA ALA A 135 -1.58 16.98 6.51
C ALA A 135 -1.09 17.48 5.14
N SER A 136 -0.06 18.32 5.13
CA SER A 136 0.59 18.81 3.92
C SER A 136 1.74 17.93 3.41
N GLY A 137 1.97 16.77 4.03
CA GLY A 137 3.11 15.91 3.77
C GLY A 137 3.18 15.38 2.35
N LEU A 138 2.06 15.37 1.61
CA LEU A 138 1.97 14.94 0.21
C LEU A 138 1.63 16.10 -0.76
N HIS A 139 1.68 17.35 -0.29
CA HIS A 139 1.41 18.50 -1.16
C HIS A 139 2.42 18.57 -2.31
N GLY A 140 1.90 18.74 -3.53
CA GLY A 140 2.67 18.76 -4.77
C GLY A 140 2.64 17.44 -5.55
N LEU A 141 2.20 16.33 -4.95
CA LEU A 141 2.17 15.01 -5.57
C LEU A 141 0.92 14.77 -6.45
N THR A 142 0.59 15.71 -7.33
CA THR A 142 -0.68 15.70 -8.09
C THR A 142 -0.82 14.53 -9.08
N ALA A 143 0.29 13.96 -9.55
CA ALA A 143 0.30 12.80 -10.44
C ALA A 143 0.42 11.44 -9.71
N LEU A 144 0.43 11.43 -8.37
CA LEU A 144 0.68 10.22 -7.59
C LEU A 144 -0.40 9.17 -7.85
N ARG A 145 0.04 7.96 -8.17
CA ARG A 145 -0.80 6.78 -8.43
C ARG A 145 -0.56 5.65 -7.44
N HIS A 146 0.64 5.56 -6.89
CA HIS A 146 1.03 4.53 -5.95
C HIS A 146 1.72 5.17 -4.74
N LEU A 147 1.16 4.95 -3.56
CA LEU A 147 1.75 5.33 -2.29
C LEU A 147 1.87 4.10 -1.39
N ASP A 148 3.10 3.74 -1.04
CA ASP A 148 3.39 2.66 -0.11
C ASP A 148 4.02 3.22 1.17
N LEU A 149 3.29 3.11 2.27
CA LEU A 149 3.67 3.49 3.63
C LEU A 149 3.72 2.25 4.55
N SER A 150 3.74 1.05 3.99
CA SER A 150 3.68 -0.21 4.74
C SER A 150 4.88 -0.39 5.68
N GLY A 151 4.70 -1.17 6.75
CA GLY A 151 5.80 -1.51 7.66
C GLY A 151 6.40 -0.31 8.39
N ASN A 152 5.57 0.67 8.76
CA ASN A 152 5.98 1.85 9.53
C ASN A 152 5.40 1.80 10.97
N GLN A 153 5.47 2.91 11.70
CA GLN A 153 5.01 3.02 13.10
C GLN A 153 3.83 4.01 13.22
N LEU A 154 3.04 4.17 12.15
CA LEU A 154 1.95 5.14 12.09
C LEU A 154 0.80 4.71 13.00
N ARG A 155 0.43 5.58 13.95
CA ARG A 155 -0.71 5.35 14.86
C ARG A 155 -1.97 6.07 14.44
N THR A 156 -1.81 7.22 13.78
CA THR A 156 -2.88 8.07 13.27
C THR A 156 -2.46 8.67 11.94
N LEU A 157 -3.43 9.10 11.15
CA LEU A 157 -3.22 9.85 9.91
C LEU A 157 -3.99 11.17 10.00
N PRO A 158 -3.46 12.27 9.46
CA PRO A 158 -4.24 13.50 9.38
C PRO A 158 -5.32 13.35 8.31
N ALA A 159 -6.53 13.86 8.58
CA ALA A 159 -7.68 13.75 7.67
C ALA A 159 -7.41 14.34 6.27
N GLY A 160 -6.58 15.39 6.19
CA GLY A 160 -6.22 16.06 4.95
C GLY A 160 -5.07 15.44 4.16
N LEU A 161 -4.43 14.35 4.65
CA LEU A 161 -3.22 13.79 4.03
C LEU A 161 -3.39 13.51 2.53
N LEU A 162 -4.54 12.95 2.16
CA LEU A 162 -4.84 12.51 0.80
C LEU A 162 -5.64 13.53 -0.02
N ALA A 163 -5.89 14.73 0.51
CA ALA A 163 -6.78 15.72 -0.13
C ALA A 163 -6.29 16.18 -1.51
N ASN A 164 -4.98 16.11 -1.77
CA ASN A 164 -4.34 16.62 -2.99
C ASN A 164 -3.73 15.53 -3.89
N VAL A 165 -4.19 14.28 -3.77
CA VAL A 165 -3.74 13.13 -4.60
C VAL A 165 -4.91 12.46 -5.32
N PRO A 166 -5.62 13.18 -6.22
CA PRO A 166 -6.86 12.68 -6.83
C PRO A 166 -6.66 11.45 -7.72
N ASN A 167 -5.45 11.27 -8.25
CA ASN A 167 -5.09 10.19 -9.16
C ASN A 167 -4.59 8.91 -8.46
N LEU A 168 -4.63 8.87 -7.12
CA LEU A 168 -4.11 7.73 -6.36
C LEU A 168 -4.94 6.47 -6.64
N ARG A 169 -4.26 5.40 -7.04
CA ARG A 169 -4.84 4.09 -7.39
C ARG A 169 -4.51 3.01 -6.38
N VAL A 170 -3.30 3.04 -5.82
CA VAL A 170 -2.83 2.09 -4.83
C VAL A 170 -2.40 2.85 -3.59
N LEU A 171 -3.02 2.52 -2.46
CA LEU A 171 -2.62 2.99 -1.14
C LEU A 171 -2.30 1.78 -0.28
N ASP A 172 -1.05 1.69 0.14
CA ASP A 172 -0.59 0.69 1.08
C ASP A 172 -0.23 1.30 2.44
N LEU A 173 -1.03 0.94 3.44
CA LEU A 173 -0.88 1.32 4.84
C LEU A 173 -0.73 0.08 5.75
N SER A 174 -0.44 -1.08 5.16
CA SER A 174 -0.31 -2.34 5.88
C SER A 174 0.82 -2.31 6.92
N ASP A 175 0.78 -3.21 7.89
CA ASP A 175 1.84 -3.39 8.89
C ASP A 175 2.21 -2.08 9.61
N ASN A 176 1.19 -1.35 10.07
CA ASN A 176 1.33 -0.13 10.86
C ASN A 176 0.66 -0.31 12.24
N GLN A 177 0.35 0.78 12.93
CA GLN A 177 -0.27 0.77 14.26
C GLN A 177 -1.58 1.54 14.29
N LEU A 178 -2.27 1.64 13.15
CA LEU A 178 -3.47 2.46 12.99
C LEU A 178 -4.63 1.86 13.79
N GLU A 179 -5.23 2.65 14.67
CA GLU A 179 -6.41 2.25 15.45
C GLU A 179 -7.73 2.62 14.77
N ALA A 180 -7.69 3.64 13.92
CA ALA A 180 -8.80 4.10 13.08
C ALA A 180 -8.25 4.90 11.89
N LEU A 181 -9.09 5.04 10.84
CA LEU A 181 -8.89 6.04 9.80
C LEU A 181 -9.79 7.26 10.08
N PRO A 182 -9.31 8.50 9.82
CA PRO A 182 -10.14 9.69 9.96
C PRO A 182 -11.39 9.65 9.08
N SER A 183 -12.47 10.27 9.54
CA SER A 183 -13.68 10.46 8.73
C SER A 183 -13.35 11.20 7.43
N GLY A 184 -13.80 10.65 6.30
CA GLY A 184 -13.54 11.24 4.98
C GLY A 184 -12.09 11.16 4.51
N PHE A 185 -11.23 10.37 5.15
CA PHE A 185 -9.82 10.19 4.76
C PHE A 185 -9.65 9.81 3.28
N LEU A 186 -10.57 9.02 2.75
CA LEU A 186 -10.60 8.59 1.35
C LEU A 186 -11.47 9.50 0.45
N ARG A 187 -11.71 10.78 0.78
CA ARG A 187 -12.44 11.70 -0.12
C ARG A 187 -11.57 12.33 -1.19
N GLY A 188 -10.26 12.41 -0.96
CA GLY A 188 -9.30 13.01 -1.90
C GLY A 188 -9.03 12.14 -3.13
N PRO A 189 -8.65 10.85 -2.97
CA PRO A 189 -8.49 9.93 -4.09
C PRO A 189 -9.83 9.68 -4.78
N LEU A 190 -9.87 9.80 -6.11
CA LEU A 190 -11.09 9.63 -6.91
C LEU A 190 -11.12 8.30 -7.70
N CYS A 191 -9.99 7.61 -7.79
CA CYS A 191 -9.82 6.41 -8.60
C CYS A 191 -9.04 5.31 -7.84
N LEU A 192 -9.26 5.17 -6.52
CA LEU A 192 -8.55 4.16 -5.75
C LEU A 192 -9.01 2.76 -6.16
N GLU A 193 -8.07 1.89 -6.53
CA GLU A 193 -8.31 0.53 -6.98
C GLU A 193 -7.89 -0.50 -5.92
N ARG A 194 -6.87 -0.18 -5.11
CA ARG A 194 -6.31 -1.06 -4.07
C ARG A 194 -6.09 -0.31 -2.78
N LEU A 195 -6.62 -0.88 -1.70
CA LEU A 195 -6.44 -0.39 -0.35
C LEU A 195 -5.95 -1.53 0.55
N HIS A 196 -4.72 -1.40 1.01
CA HIS A 196 -4.09 -2.32 1.96
C HIS A 196 -4.09 -1.69 3.36
N LEU A 197 -4.74 -2.36 4.29
CA LEU A 197 -4.86 -1.97 5.70
C LEU A 197 -4.56 -3.15 6.64
N GLU A 198 -4.13 -4.27 6.10
CA GLU A 198 -3.78 -5.48 6.84
C GLU A 198 -2.66 -5.23 7.86
N GLY A 199 -2.62 -6.01 8.95
CA GLY A 199 -1.56 -5.88 9.96
C GLY A 199 -1.61 -4.56 10.77
N ASN A 200 -2.81 -4.01 10.98
CA ASN A 200 -3.04 -2.80 11.79
C ASN A 200 -3.79 -3.12 13.10
N ARG A 201 -4.38 -2.09 13.73
CA ARG A 201 -5.13 -2.21 14.99
C ARG A 201 -6.54 -1.63 14.84
N LEU A 202 -7.08 -1.62 13.63
CA LEU A 202 -8.38 -1.04 13.33
C LEU A 202 -9.45 -1.78 14.11
N ARG A 203 -10.31 -1.04 14.85
CA ARG A 203 -11.36 -1.63 15.70
C ARG A 203 -12.74 -1.63 15.06
N ALA A 204 -12.96 -0.72 14.12
CA ALA A 204 -14.21 -0.60 13.41
C ALA A 204 -14.01 -0.06 12.00
N LEU A 205 -14.89 -0.46 11.09
CA LEU A 205 -15.03 0.16 9.78
C LEU A 205 -16.21 1.15 9.83
N ALA A 206 -15.89 2.45 9.74
CA ALA A 206 -16.85 3.53 9.89
C ALA A 206 -17.77 3.69 8.67
N GLU A 207 -18.92 4.30 8.89
CA GLU A 207 -19.82 4.76 7.84
C GLU A 207 -19.10 5.74 6.90
N ASP A 208 -19.44 5.68 5.60
CA ASP A 208 -18.94 6.55 4.53
C ASP A 208 -17.43 6.52 4.23
N LEU A 209 -16.61 5.77 4.97
CA LEU A 209 -15.16 5.73 4.72
C LEU A 209 -14.87 5.28 3.27
N LEU A 210 -15.56 4.24 2.81
CA LEU A 210 -15.36 3.64 1.49
C LEU A 210 -16.36 4.13 0.44
N ALA A 211 -17.39 4.88 0.84
CA ALA A 211 -18.46 5.34 -0.07
C ALA A 211 -17.97 6.11 -1.31
N PRO A 212 -16.90 6.93 -1.25
CA PRO A 212 -16.36 7.59 -2.44
C PRO A 212 -15.66 6.66 -3.44
N GLN A 213 -15.33 5.42 -3.05
CA GLN A 213 -14.38 4.56 -3.77
C GLN A 213 -15.07 3.55 -4.69
N ALA A 214 -15.78 4.05 -5.71
CA ALA A 214 -16.52 3.21 -6.66
C ALA A 214 -15.64 2.31 -7.53
N ASP A 215 -14.37 2.67 -7.71
CA ASP A 215 -13.37 1.93 -8.48
C ASP A 215 -12.57 0.92 -7.66
N LEU A 216 -12.81 0.82 -6.34
CA LEU A 216 -12.05 -0.08 -5.48
C LEU A 216 -12.30 -1.53 -5.86
N ARG A 217 -11.21 -2.25 -6.16
CA ARG A 217 -11.22 -3.66 -6.57
C ARG A 217 -10.67 -4.59 -5.49
N TYR A 218 -9.72 -4.10 -4.69
CA TYR A 218 -9.07 -4.91 -3.65
C TYR A 218 -9.09 -4.16 -2.33
N LEU A 219 -9.67 -4.80 -1.32
CA LEU A 219 -9.73 -4.31 0.05
C LEU A 219 -9.19 -5.38 1.00
N PHE A 220 -8.03 -5.11 1.57
CA PHE A 220 -7.37 -6.00 2.53
C PHE A 220 -7.45 -5.38 3.92
N LEU A 221 -8.11 -6.07 4.84
CA LEU A 221 -8.37 -5.67 6.22
C LEU A 221 -7.98 -6.79 7.20
N SER A 222 -7.24 -7.80 6.75
CA SER A 222 -6.81 -8.92 7.57
C SER A 222 -5.89 -8.49 8.71
N ASP A 223 -5.73 -9.34 9.72
CA ASP A 223 -4.79 -9.11 10.82
C ASP A 223 -5.02 -7.75 11.52
N ASN A 224 -6.28 -7.44 11.80
CA ASN A 224 -6.72 -6.23 12.50
C ASN A 224 -7.48 -6.59 13.79
N LYS A 225 -8.19 -5.63 14.38
CA LYS A 225 -9.00 -5.81 15.61
C LYS A 225 -10.46 -5.46 15.36
N LEU A 226 -10.95 -5.63 14.12
CA LEU A 226 -12.29 -5.22 13.74
C LEU A 226 -13.29 -6.04 14.54
N ALA A 227 -14.03 -5.36 15.41
CA ALA A 227 -15.15 -5.94 16.16
C ALA A 227 -16.50 -5.43 15.64
N LYS A 228 -16.49 -4.38 14.81
CA LYS A 228 -17.69 -3.74 14.25
C LYS A 228 -17.46 -3.30 12.82
N VAL A 229 -18.47 -3.49 11.98
CA VAL A 229 -18.57 -2.90 10.65
C VAL A 229 -19.87 -2.11 10.60
N ALA A 230 -19.86 -0.88 10.09
CA ALA A 230 -21.09 -0.09 9.95
C ALA A 230 -22.02 -0.72 8.88
N PRO A 231 -23.36 -0.59 8.99
CA PRO A 231 -24.30 -1.23 8.07
C PRO A 231 -24.06 -0.93 6.59
N ASP A 232 -23.71 0.32 6.28
CA ASP A 232 -23.45 0.79 4.91
C ASP A 232 -21.95 0.93 4.61
N ALA A 233 -21.08 0.25 5.35
CA ALA A 233 -19.62 0.39 5.18
C ALA A 233 -19.12 0.01 3.78
N PHE A 234 -19.79 -0.92 3.09
CA PHE A 234 -19.47 -1.34 1.73
C PHE A 234 -20.33 -0.65 0.66
N ARG A 235 -21.19 0.30 1.06
CA ARG A 235 -21.98 1.09 0.12
C ARG A 235 -21.04 1.80 -0.84
N GLY A 236 -21.33 1.70 -2.14
CA GLY A 236 -20.55 2.36 -3.19
C GLY A 236 -19.45 1.50 -3.81
N LEU A 237 -19.08 0.37 -3.21
CA LEU A 237 -18.08 -0.57 -3.76
C LEU A 237 -18.66 -1.37 -4.93
N ARG A 238 -18.65 -0.79 -6.13
CA ARG A 238 -19.29 -1.36 -7.34
C ARG A 238 -18.41 -2.31 -8.14
N ARG A 239 -17.11 -2.36 -7.85
CA ARG A 239 -16.10 -3.09 -8.62
C ARG A 239 -15.22 -3.98 -7.74
N LEU A 240 -15.64 -4.24 -6.50
CA LEU A 240 -14.85 -5.01 -5.55
C LEU A 240 -14.70 -6.43 -6.06
N ASP A 241 -13.46 -6.90 -6.24
CA ASP A 241 -13.13 -8.24 -6.70
C ASP A 241 -12.51 -9.11 -5.61
N MET A 242 -11.90 -8.48 -4.60
CA MET A 242 -11.22 -9.14 -3.49
C MET A 242 -11.53 -8.41 -2.19
N LEU A 243 -12.02 -9.16 -1.20
CA LEU A 243 -12.23 -8.68 0.16
C LEU A 243 -11.61 -9.64 1.16
N ASP A 244 -10.66 -9.17 1.96
CA ASP A 244 -10.10 -9.95 3.06
C ASP A 244 -10.43 -9.30 4.41
N LEU A 245 -11.26 -9.97 5.21
CA LEU A 245 -11.59 -9.61 6.59
C LEU A 245 -11.07 -10.65 7.59
N SER A 246 -10.21 -11.57 7.15
CA SER A 246 -9.73 -12.66 7.97
C SER A 246 -8.95 -12.17 9.19
N ASN A 247 -8.83 -13.02 10.20
CA ASN A 247 -8.06 -12.72 11.42
C ASN A 247 -8.42 -11.37 12.07
N ASN A 248 -9.70 -11.21 12.40
CA ASN A 248 -10.27 -10.06 13.08
C ASN A 248 -11.06 -10.52 14.33
N SER A 249 -11.87 -9.64 14.90
CA SER A 249 -12.68 -9.90 16.10
C SER A 249 -14.18 -9.82 15.83
N LEU A 250 -14.60 -10.09 14.58
CA LEU A 250 -16.01 -10.03 14.19
C LEU A 250 -16.78 -11.22 14.75
N THR A 251 -17.79 -10.92 15.55
CA THR A 251 -18.75 -11.93 16.05
C THR A 251 -20.01 -11.97 15.20
N SER A 252 -20.39 -10.84 14.60
CA SER A 252 -21.51 -10.73 13.66
C SER A 252 -21.28 -9.56 12.69
N VAL A 253 -22.18 -9.42 11.73
CA VAL A 253 -22.23 -8.28 10.80
C VAL A 253 -23.63 -7.66 10.80
N PRO A 254 -23.77 -6.36 10.47
CA PRO A 254 -25.09 -5.75 10.34
C PRO A 254 -25.90 -6.37 9.20
N LYS A 255 -27.23 -6.31 9.38
CA LYS A 255 -28.20 -6.65 8.35
C LYS A 255 -27.93 -5.86 7.07
N GLY A 256 -27.99 -6.52 5.91
CA GLY A 256 -27.81 -5.87 4.62
C GLY A 256 -26.38 -5.49 4.21
N LEU A 257 -25.38 -5.65 5.08
CA LEU A 257 -23.98 -5.31 4.76
C LEU A 257 -23.52 -5.96 3.44
N TRP A 258 -23.72 -7.27 3.31
CA TRP A 258 -23.33 -8.04 2.14
C TRP A 258 -24.21 -7.80 0.92
N ALA A 259 -25.48 -7.45 1.14
CA ALA A 259 -26.38 -7.08 0.06
C ALA A 259 -25.91 -5.82 -0.68
N SER A 260 -25.20 -4.92 0.02
CA SER A 260 -24.63 -3.71 -0.58
C SER A 260 -23.49 -3.99 -1.59
N LEU A 261 -22.83 -5.15 -1.49
CA LEU A 261 -21.85 -5.63 -2.47
C LEU A 261 -22.49 -6.21 -3.74
N GLY A 262 -23.82 -6.36 -3.80
CA GLY A 262 -24.54 -6.89 -4.95
C GLY A 262 -24.68 -8.42 -4.98
N ARG A 263 -25.30 -8.94 -6.05
CA ARG A 263 -25.63 -10.36 -6.26
C ARG A 263 -24.51 -11.13 -7.00
N PRO A 264 -24.47 -12.48 -6.93
CA PRO A 264 -23.27 -13.34 -6.96
C PRO A 264 -22.49 -13.51 -8.27
N THR A 265 -22.73 -12.74 -9.33
CA THR A 265 -22.06 -12.97 -10.63
C THR A 265 -21.32 -11.76 -11.19
N GLN A 266 -21.38 -10.60 -10.53
CA GLN A 266 -20.69 -9.39 -11.01
C GLN A 266 -19.59 -8.87 -10.09
N ASN A 267 -19.63 -9.15 -8.79
CA ASN A 267 -18.72 -8.56 -7.81
C ASN A 267 -18.07 -9.66 -6.97
N LEU A 268 -16.76 -9.58 -6.73
CA LEU A 268 -15.84 -10.57 -6.14
C LEU A 268 -15.26 -11.58 -7.13
N GLN A 269 -14.69 -11.11 -8.25
CA GLN A 269 -14.02 -11.95 -9.25
C GLN A 269 -13.00 -12.91 -8.62
N TYR A 270 -12.16 -12.40 -7.71
CA TYR A 270 -11.10 -13.18 -7.04
C TYR A 270 -11.65 -13.92 -5.81
N GLY A 271 -12.43 -13.25 -4.97
CA GLY A 271 -13.13 -13.90 -3.86
C GLY A 271 -13.11 -13.11 -2.57
N PHE A 272 -13.39 -13.79 -1.47
CA PHE A 272 -13.40 -13.19 -0.15
C PHE A 272 -12.96 -14.16 0.95
N ASP A 273 -12.40 -13.61 2.03
CA ASP A 273 -11.97 -14.37 3.20
C ASP A 273 -12.56 -13.79 4.48
N LEU A 274 -13.26 -14.64 5.24
CA LEU A 274 -13.87 -14.34 6.54
C LEU A 274 -13.32 -15.21 7.67
N SER A 275 -12.28 -15.98 7.39
CA SER A 275 -11.71 -16.97 8.30
C SER A 275 -11.13 -16.31 9.55
N ARG A 276 -10.93 -17.10 10.61
CA ARG A 276 -10.30 -16.63 11.85
C ARG A 276 -10.99 -15.41 12.47
N ASN A 277 -12.32 -15.42 12.47
CA ASN A 277 -13.16 -14.49 13.22
C ASN A 277 -14.03 -15.27 14.21
N PRO A 278 -14.32 -14.74 15.41
CA PRO A 278 -15.12 -15.43 16.42
C PRO A 278 -16.64 -15.36 16.14
N TRP A 279 -17.07 -15.85 14.97
CA TRP A 279 -18.46 -15.78 14.51
C TRP A 279 -19.46 -16.42 15.48
N VAL A 280 -20.52 -15.69 15.83
CA VAL A 280 -21.65 -16.18 16.63
C VAL A 280 -22.79 -16.55 15.66
N CYS A 281 -22.93 -17.84 15.40
CA CYS A 281 -23.85 -18.45 14.46
C CYS A 281 -25.28 -18.56 15.01
N ASP A 282 -25.89 -17.42 15.29
CA ASP A 282 -27.28 -17.28 15.71
C ASP A 282 -28.16 -16.63 14.60
N GLY A 283 -29.37 -16.17 14.95
CA GLY A 283 -30.29 -15.54 14.01
C GLY A 283 -29.78 -14.21 13.41
N HIS A 284 -28.80 -13.55 14.02
CA HIS A 284 -28.23 -12.30 13.51
C HIS A 284 -27.36 -12.52 12.27
N LEU A 285 -26.84 -13.73 12.05
CA LEU A 285 -26.06 -14.08 10.85
C LEU A 285 -26.91 -14.54 9.67
N HIS A 286 -28.25 -14.55 9.78
CA HIS A 286 -29.13 -15.08 8.74
C HIS A 286 -28.89 -14.48 7.34
N ASP A 287 -28.65 -13.17 7.25
CA ASP A 287 -28.35 -12.52 5.97
C ASP A 287 -26.97 -12.88 5.43
N LEU A 288 -25.97 -13.04 6.31
CA LEU A 288 -24.66 -13.56 5.93
C LEU A 288 -24.77 -15.00 5.42
N PHE A 289 -25.51 -15.87 6.12
CA PHE A 289 -25.71 -17.27 5.70
C PHE A 289 -26.30 -17.37 4.31
N ARG A 290 -27.40 -16.64 4.03
CA ARG A 290 -28.00 -16.61 2.69
C ARG A 290 -26.98 -16.17 1.63
N TRP A 291 -26.22 -15.12 1.93
CA TRP A 291 -25.20 -14.61 1.01
C TRP A 291 -24.04 -15.60 0.82
N LEU A 292 -23.61 -16.32 1.86
CA LEU A 292 -22.54 -17.30 1.78
C LEU A 292 -22.91 -18.49 0.89
N VAL A 293 -24.12 -19.03 1.04
CA VAL A 293 -24.61 -20.14 0.19
C VAL A 293 -24.56 -19.74 -1.29
N ASP A 294 -25.01 -18.51 -1.58
CA ASP A 294 -25.02 -17.94 -2.93
C ASP A 294 -23.61 -17.67 -3.50
N ASN A 295 -22.58 -17.51 -2.66
CA ASN A 295 -21.23 -17.08 -3.05
C ASN A 295 -20.13 -18.08 -2.65
N LYS A 296 -20.47 -19.33 -2.30
CA LYS A 296 -19.53 -20.30 -1.71
C LYS A 296 -18.29 -20.59 -2.55
N GLU A 297 -18.43 -20.60 -3.87
CA GLU A 297 -17.32 -20.84 -4.81
C GLU A 297 -16.25 -19.73 -4.81
N LYS A 298 -16.57 -18.57 -4.22
CA LYS A 298 -15.67 -17.42 -4.09
C LYS A 298 -15.04 -17.30 -2.71
N MET A 299 -15.39 -18.19 -1.79
CA MET A 299 -14.91 -18.14 -0.42
C MET A 299 -13.58 -18.86 -0.27
N PHE A 300 -12.57 -18.15 0.24
CA PHE A 300 -11.31 -18.73 0.66
C PHE A 300 -11.43 -19.35 2.06
N PHE A 301 -10.58 -20.35 2.35
CA PHE A 301 -10.44 -20.97 3.68
C PHE A 301 -11.79 -21.36 4.32
N GLN A 302 -12.67 -22.01 3.55
CA GLN A 302 -13.99 -22.44 4.01
C GLN A 302 -13.90 -23.29 5.30
N ASN A 303 -12.92 -24.19 5.35
CA ASN A 303 -12.65 -25.05 6.51
C ASN A 303 -12.15 -24.30 7.75
N ASP A 304 -11.63 -23.08 7.62
CA ASP A 304 -11.16 -22.26 8.75
C ASP A 304 -12.17 -21.18 9.15
N THR A 305 -13.26 -21.05 8.40
CA THR A 305 -14.35 -20.11 8.73
C THR A 305 -15.42 -20.82 9.54
N ARG A 306 -15.22 -20.84 10.85
CA ARG A 306 -16.02 -21.62 11.80
C ARG A 306 -16.76 -20.76 12.81
N CYS A 307 -17.86 -21.30 13.32
CA CYS A 307 -18.62 -20.71 14.42
C CYS A 307 -17.82 -20.82 15.73
N ALA A 308 -17.65 -19.70 16.44
CA ALA A 308 -17.15 -19.68 17.81
C ALA A 308 -18.26 -19.93 18.85
N GLY A 309 -19.51 -19.68 18.48
CA GLY A 309 -20.69 -19.98 19.29
C GLY A 309 -21.98 -19.85 18.47
N PRO A 310 -23.16 -20.07 19.07
CA PRO A 310 -23.36 -20.69 20.39
C PRO A 310 -22.86 -22.16 20.43
N GLU A 311 -22.79 -22.77 21.62
CA GLU A 311 -22.20 -24.12 21.79
C GLU A 311 -22.77 -25.19 20.84
N ALA A 312 -24.05 -25.09 20.46
CA ALA A 312 -24.68 -26.01 19.50
C ALA A 312 -24.03 -26.03 18.10
N PHE A 313 -23.40 -24.92 17.69
CA PHE A 313 -22.76 -24.77 16.37
C PHE A 313 -21.24 -24.61 16.47
N LYS A 314 -20.69 -24.53 17.68
CA LYS A 314 -19.27 -24.25 17.89
C LYS A 314 -18.39 -25.26 17.16
N GLY A 315 -17.43 -24.75 16.40
CA GLY A 315 -16.52 -25.55 15.59
C GLY A 315 -17.08 -26.01 14.24
N GLN A 316 -18.39 -25.91 13.98
CA GLN A 316 -18.95 -26.14 12.65
C GLN A 316 -18.56 -25.00 11.71
N THR A 317 -18.43 -25.29 10.42
CA THR A 317 -18.17 -24.24 9.42
C THR A 317 -19.40 -23.36 9.23
N LEU A 318 -19.20 -22.09 8.88
CA LEU A 318 -20.32 -21.18 8.60
C LEU A 318 -21.20 -21.69 7.45
N LEU A 319 -20.61 -22.36 6.46
CA LEU A 319 -21.34 -22.95 5.33
C LEU A 319 -22.24 -24.11 5.74
N GLU A 320 -21.76 -25.06 6.54
CA GLU A 320 -22.59 -26.17 7.04
C GLU A 320 -23.81 -25.66 7.83
N VAL A 321 -23.60 -24.65 8.67
CA VAL A 321 -24.70 -24.02 9.43
C VAL A 321 -25.63 -23.21 8.52
N ALA A 322 -25.09 -22.58 7.47
CA ALA A 322 -25.87 -21.83 6.50
C ALA A 322 -26.72 -22.72 5.60
N GLU A 323 -26.22 -23.88 5.17
CA GLU A 323 -26.95 -24.81 4.30
C GLU A 323 -28.02 -25.63 5.05
N SER A 324 -27.94 -25.70 6.38
CA SER A 324 -28.91 -26.42 7.23
C SER A 324 -30.08 -25.57 7.72
N ARG A 325 -30.15 -24.28 7.34
CA ARG A 325 -31.15 -23.29 7.81
C ARG A 325 -31.84 -22.59 6.65
#